data_AF-A0A3A0BRJ7-F1
#
_entry.id   AF-A0A3A0BRJ7-F1
#
_cell.length_a   1.000
_cell.length_b   1.000
_cell.length_c   1.000
_cell.angle_alpha   90.00
_cell.angle_beta   90.00
_cell.angle_gamma   90.00
#
_symmetry.space_group_name_H-M   'P 1'
#
loop_
_entity.id
_entity.type
_entity.pdbx_description
1 polymer ?
#
loop_
_entity_poly.entity_id
_entity_poly.type
_entity_poly.pdbx_seq_one_letter_code
_entity_poly.pdbx_strand_id
1 'polypeptide(L)' 'HRHPAGQDSAIIGEVTETPAGAVVMRNAFGGLRVVDLLIGDQLPRIC' A
#
# COMPACT_ATOMS: atom_id res chain seq x y z
N HIS A 1 -21.97 2.39 12.66
CA HIS A 1 -20.49 2.29 12.74
C HIS A 1 -19.86 3.55 12.16
N ARG A 2 -19.50 4.53 13.00
CA ARG A 2 -18.70 5.70 12.61
C ARG A 2 -17.79 6.02 13.79
N HIS A 3 -16.65 5.36 13.83
CA HIS A 3 -15.62 5.66 14.82
C HIS A 3 -14.79 6.86 14.31
N PRO A 4 -14.48 7.87 15.13
CA PRO A 4 -13.72 9.05 14.69
C PRO A 4 -12.39 8.73 14.00
N ALA A 5 -11.66 7.71 14.49
CA ALA A 5 -10.41 7.27 13.86
C ALA A 5 -10.55 6.67 12.44
N GLY A 6 -11.77 6.39 11.98
CA GLY A 6 -12.05 5.90 10.62
C GLY A 6 -12.37 7.01 9.62
N GLN A 7 -12.24 8.29 10.00
CA GLN A 7 -12.62 9.43 9.16
C GLN A 7 -11.95 9.40 7.78
N ASP A 8 -10.69 8.98 7.72
CA ASP A 8 -9.89 8.94 6.49
C ASP A 8 -9.70 7.52 5.93
N SER A 9 -10.56 6.57 6.31
CA SER A 9 -10.49 5.21 5.77
C SER A 9 -10.82 5.17 4.27
N ALA A 10 -10.05 4.40 3.51
CA ALA A 10 -10.21 4.28 2.07
C ALA A 10 -9.86 2.86 1.59
N ILE A 11 -10.51 2.44 0.49
CA ILE A 11 -10.09 1.28 -0.29
C ILE A 11 -8.88 1.70 -1.12
N ILE A 12 -7.75 1.02 -0.95
CA ILE A 12 -6.48 1.39 -1.62
C ILE A 12 -6.08 0.43 -2.75
N GLY A 13 -6.84 -0.64 -2.97
CA GLY A 13 -6.55 -1.64 -3.99
C GLY A 13 -7.39 -2.89 -3.85
N GLU A 14 -7.02 -3.90 -4.63
CA GLU A 14 -7.65 -5.21 -4.71
C GLU A 14 -6.60 -6.31 -4.86
N VAL A 15 -6.99 -7.55 -4.55
CA VAL A 15 -6.15 -8.73 -4.75
C VAL A 15 -6.50 -9.36 -6.10
N THR A 16 -5.48 -9.62 -6.92
CA THR A 16 -5.62 -10.25 -8.24
C THR A 16 -4.81 -11.54 -8.31
N GLU A 17 -5.13 -12.41 -9.28
CA GLU A 17 -4.41 -13.67 -9.47
C GLU A 17 -2.97 -13.48 -9.98
N THR A 18 -2.75 -12.44 -10.78
CA THR A 18 -1.44 -12.14 -11.37
C THR A 18 -1.13 -10.64 -11.30
N PRO A 19 0.16 -10.27 -11.22
CA PRO A 19 1.32 -11.13 -10.97
C PRO A 19 1.37 -11.63 -9.52
N ALA A 20 1.50 -12.95 -9.32
CA ALA A 20 1.59 -13.53 -7.99
C ALA A 20 2.87 -13.08 -7.27
N GLY A 21 2.75 -12.77 -5.98
CA GLY A 21 3.88 -12.37 -5.13
C GLY A 21 4.39 -10.94 -5.32
N ALA A 22 3.65 -10.09 -6.06
CA ALA A 22 4.00 -8.69 -6.25
C ALA A 22 2.86 -7.76 -5.82
N VAL A 23 3.23 -6.58 -5.32
CA VAL A 23 2.31 -5.47 -5.09
C VAL A 23 2.56 -4.43 -6.18
N VAL A 24 1.53 -4.10 -6.95
CA VAL A 24 1.62 -3.13 -8.04
C VAL A 24 0.80 -1.90 -7.71
N MET A 25 1.45 -0.74 -7.68
CA MET A 25 0.82 0.55 -7.47
C MET A 25 0.52 1.23 -8.81
N ARG A 26 -0.70 1.75 -8.95
CA ARG A 26 -1.06 2.70 -10.00
C ARG A 26 -0.81 4.11 -9.48
N ASN A 27 0.06 4.87 -10.15
CA ASN A 27 0.28 6.27 -9.81
C ASN A 27 -0.85 7.17 -10.34
N ALA A 28 -0.85 8.44 -9.94
CA ALA A 28 -1.89 9.41 -10.31
C ALA A 28 -1.99 9.67 -11.84
N PHE A 29 -0.93 9.38 -12.60
CA PHE A 29 -0.89 9.51 -14.06
C PHE A 29 -1.23 8.19 -14.78
N GLY A 30 -1.62 7.14 -14.05
CA GLY A 30 -2.02 5.84 -14.59
C GLY A 30 -0.88 4.85 -14.82
N GLY A 31 0.38 5.24 -14.58
CA GLY A 31 1.53 4.34 -14.70
C GLY A 31 1.59 3.31 -13.57
N LEU A 32 2.10 2.11 -13.88
CA LEU A 32 2.23 1.02 -12.93
C LEU A 32 3.67 0.89 -12.43
N ARG A 33 3.84 0.64 -11.13
CA ARG A 33 5.14 0.40 -10.49
C ARG A 33 5.03 -0.73 -9.46
N VAL A 34 6.06 -1.56 -9.38
CA VAL A 34 6.19 -2.55 -8.31
C VAL A 34 6.54 -1.83 -7.02
N VAL A 35 5.89 -2.23 -5.92
CA VAL A 35 6.23 -1.79 -4.57
C VAL A 35 7.13 -2.86 -3.96
N ASP A 36 8.40 -2.52 -3.81
CA ASP A 36 9.38 -3.40 -3.20
C ASP A 36 9.24 -3.40 -1.67
N LEU A 37 9.58 -4.54 -1.06
CA LEU A 37 9.76 -4.62 0.38
C LEU A 37 11.00 -3.82 0.77
N LEU A 38 10.88 -2.98 1.80
CA LEU A 38 12.01 -2.23 2.34
C LEU A 38 13.05 -3.19 2.92
N ILE A 39 14.32 -2.92 2.62
CA ILE A 39 15.46 -3.62 3.23
C ILE A 39 15.66 -3.02 4.63
N GLY A 40 14.91 -3.53 5.61
CA GLY A 40 14.92 -3.07 7.00
C GLY A 40 14.18 -1.76 7.24
N ASP A 41 14.08 -1.39 8.52
CA ASP A 41 13.50 -0.10 8.95
C ASP A 41 14.51 1.03 8.73
N GLN A 42 14.03 2.17 8.23
CA GLN A 42 14.85 3.33 7.93
C GLN A 42 15.17 4.17 9.16
N LEU A 43 14.38 4.04 10.25
CA LEU A 43 14.51 4.90 11.42
C LEU A 43 14.70 4.09 12.71
N PRO A 44 15.76 4.37 13.51
CA PRO A 44 15.96 3.67 14.77
C PRO A 44 14.87 4.05 15.78
N ARG A 45 14.14 3.04 16.28
CA ARG A 45 13.09 3.16 17.32
C ARG A 45 11.83 3.92 16.88
N ILE A 46 11.27 3.61 15.71
CA ILE A 46 10.03 4.22 15.21
C ILE A 46 8.74 3.46 15.63
N CYS A 47 8.90 2.37 16.38
CA CYS A 47 7.80 1.63 16.99
C CYS A 47 7.67 1.98 18.47
#